data_AF-A0A2W4P5A8-F1
#
_entry.id   AF-A0A2W4P5A8-F1
#
_cell.length_a   1.000
_cell.length_b   1.000
_cell.length_c   1.000
_cell.angle_alpha   90.00
_cell.angle_beta   90.00
_cell.angle_gamma   90.00
#
_symmetry.space_group_name_H-M   'P 1'
#
loop_
_entity.id
_entity.type
_entity.pdbx_description
1 polymer ?
#
loop_
_entity_poly.entity_id
_entity_poly.type
_entity_poly.pdbx_seq_one_letter_code
_entity_poly.pdbx_strand_id
1 'polypeptide(L)'
;VEIIPLIGPWTAALTSIAVALFQVPTPFGWPAWLVAGVIGLVYFVLRMFEDNFIIPYVVGPAVHLHPMLVIFAILAGGALGGAFGLFVSIPVAAIARLLLRYLYYKLIDEPEPPSTDDTDHPVAAETVAADASVMNASPSSVSSSQ
;
A
#
# COMPACT_ATOMS: atom_id res chain seq x y z
N VAL A 1 2.74 -10.53 -0.82
CA VAL A 1 2.17 -11.21 0.37
C VAL A 1 1.26 -10.23 1.08
N GLU A 2 -0.03 -10.27 0.77
CA GLU A 2 -1.04 -9.39 1.39
C GLU A 2 -2.43 -10.07 1.40
N ILE A 3 -2.43 -11.38 1.65
CA ILE A 3 -3.65 -12.20 1.81
C ILE A 3 -4.21 -12.07 3.24
N ILE A 4 -3.46 -11.48 4.15
CA ILE A 4 -3.68 -11.54 5.60
C ILE A 4 -4.91 -10.73 6.09
N PRO A 5 -5.21 -9.50 5.61
CA PRO A 5 -6.31 -8.71 6.20
C PRO A 5 -7.71 -9.08 5.68
N LEU A 6 -7.83 -9.84 4.58
CA LEU A 6 -9.11 -10.22 3.99
C LEU A 6 -9.64 -11.57 4.51
N ILE A 7 -8.75 -12.53 4.76
CA ILE A 7 -9.16 -13.87 5.18
C ILE A 7 -9.68 -13.86 6.62
N GLY A 8 -9.12 -13.01 7.49
CA GLY A 8 -9.49 -12.91 8.90
C GLY A 8 -10.99 -12.62 9.12
N PRO A 9 -11.53 -11.51 8.57
CA PRO A 9 -12.96 -11.18 8.72
C PRO A 9 -13.91 -12.27 8.22
N TRP A 10 -13.62 -12.87 7.05
CA TRP A 10 -14.46 -13.94 6.49
C TRP A 10 -14.41 -15.22 7.31
N THR A 11 -13.22 -15.62 7.78
CA THR A 11 -13.07 -16.81 8.63
C THR A 11 -13.68 -16.61 10.01
N ALA A 12 -13.57 -15.41 10.60
CA ALA A 12 -14.23 -15.03 11.85
C ALA A 12 -15.76 -15.01 11.72
N ALA A 13 -16.29 -14.45 10.63
CA ALA A 13 -17.72 -14.47 10.33
C ALA A 13 -18.24 -15.90 10.21
N LEU A 14 -17.57 -16.73 9.41
CA LEU A 14 -17.97 -18.11 9.17
C LEU A 14 -17.96 -18.93 10.46
N THR A 15 -16.89 -18.86 11.24
CA THR A 15 -16.77 -19.57 12.52
C THR A 15 -17.80 -19.09 13.54
N SER A 16 -18.05 -17.78 13.62
CA SER A 16 -19.07 -17.21 14.52
C SER A 16 -20.49 -17.67 14.15
N ILE A 17 -20.84 -17.65 12.86
CA ILE A 17 -22.15 -18.12 12.36
C ILE A 17 -22.31 -19.61 12.62
N ALA A 18 -21.28 -20.41 12.36
CA ALA A 18 -21.31 -21.85 12.62
C ALA A 18 -21.57 -22.12 14.11
N VAL A 19 -20.83 -21.47 15.02
CA VAL A 19 -21.04 -21.60 16.47
C VAL A 19 -22.46 -21.19 16.86
N ALA A 20 -22.97 -20.09 16.31
CA ALA A 20 -24.32 -19.60 16.61
C ALA A 20 -25.44 -20.58 16.21
N LEU A 21 -25.24 -21.39 15.18
CA LEU A 21 -26.21 -22.39 14.73
C LEU A 21 -26.23 -23.64 15.63
N PHE A 22 -25.09 -24.04 16.19
CA PHE A 22 -24.96 -25.27 16.98
C PHE A 22 -24.97 -25.04 18.50
N GLN A 23 -24.89 -23.80 18.97
CA GLN A 23 -24.91 -23.51 20.40
C GLN A 23 -26.31 -23.69 21.02
N VAL A 24 -26.38 -24.42 22.13
CA VAL A 24 -27.57 -24.57 22.99
C VAL A 24 -27.12 -24.47 24.46
N PRO A 25 -27.75 -23.63 25.32
CA PRO A 25 -28.87 -22.73 25.05
C PRO A 25 -28.45 -21.49 24.26
N THR A 26 -29.35 -20.97 23.44
CA THR A 26 -29.13 -19.74 22.67
C THR A 26 -29.26 -18.50 23.57
N PRO A 27 -28.46 -17.45 23.31
CA PRO A 27 -28.63 -16.17 23.98
C PRO A 27 -30.07 -15.65 23.85
N PHE A 28 -30.62 -15.11 24.93
CA PHE A 28 -31.95 -14.49 24.96
C PHE A 28 -33.15 -15.40 24.61
N GLY A 29 -32.94 -16.73 24.54
CA GLY A 29 -33.98 -17.69 24.17
C GLY A 29 -34.42 -17.60 22.70
N TRP A 30 -33.66 -16.90 21.86
CA TRP A 30 -33.97 -16.75 20.44
C TRP A 30 -33.62 -18.03 19.67
N PRO A 31 -34.33 -18.36 18.58
CA PRO A 31 -33.98 -19.52 17.79
C PRO A 31 -32.60 -19.34 17.12
N ALA A 32 -31.82 -20.42 17.03
CA ALA A 32 -30.42 -20.38 16.59
C ALA A 32 -30.23 -19.72 15.20
N TRP A 33 -31.15 -19.94 14.28
CA TRP A 33 -31.14 -19.32 12.95
C TRP A 33 -31.24 -17.79 13.00
N LEU A 34 -31.98 -17.24 13.98
CA LEU A 34 -32.16 -15.80 14.12
C LEU A 34 -30.88 -15.16 14.67
N VAL A 35 -30.25 -15.78 15.67
CA VAL A 35 -28.96 -15.34 16.21
C VAL A 35 -27.88 -15.40 15.12
N ALA A 36 -27.80 -16.49 14.36
CA ALA A 36 -26.88 -16.62 13.23
C ALA A 36 -27.13 -15.56 12.15
N GLY A 37 -28.40 -15.27 11.83
CA GLY A 37 -28.77 -14.22 10.89
C GLY A 37 -28.35 -12.82 11.32
N VAL A 38 -28.53 -12.48 12.61
CA VAL A 38 -28.08 -11.19 13.18
C VAL A 38 -26.56 -11.07 13.11
N ILE A 39 -25.83 -12.11 13.48
CA ILE A 39 -24.36 -12.12 13.39
C ILE A 39 -23.91 -11.91 11.93
N GLY A 40 -24.51 -12.65 10.99
CA GLY A 40 -24.21 -12.49 9.57
C GLY A 40 -24.48 -11.09 9.06
N LEU A 41 -25.60 -10.48 9.46
CA LEU A 41 -25.94 -9.10 9.09
C LEU A 41 -24.92 -8.09 9.64
N VAL A 42 -24.49 -8.23 10.89
CA VAL A 42 -23.49 -7.36 11.50
C VAL A 42 -22.15 -7.45 10.75
N TYR A 43 -21.67 -8.66 10.47
CA TYR A 43 -20.45 -8.85 9.69
C TYR A 43 -20.56 -8.29 8.27
N PHE A 44 -21.72 -8.45 7.62
CA PHE A 44 -21.95 -7.90 6.29
C PHE A 44 -21.88 -6.37 6.26
N VAL A 45 -22.55 -5.71 7.22
CA VAL A 45 -22.51 -4.24 7.34
C VAL A 45 -21.10 -3.75 7.67
N LEU A 46 -20.41 -4.43 8.59
CA LEU A 46 -19.01 -4.14 8.91
C LEU A 46 -18.13 -4.22 7.66
N ARG A 47 -18.29 -5.28 6.86
CA ARG A 47 -17.52 -5.50 5.64
C ARG A 47 -17.79 -4.42 4.58
N MET A 48 -19.05 -4.05 4.39
CA MET A 48 -19.44 -2.93 3.54
C MET A 48 -18.75 -1.64 3.97
N PHE A 49 -18.67 -1.40 5.29
CA PHE A 49 -17.99 -0.22 5.82
C PHE A 49 -16.47 -0.30 5.61
N GLU A 50 -15.87 -1.46 5.85
CA GLU A 50 -14.44 -1.72 5.57
C GLU A 50 -14.09 -1.43 4.12
N ASP A 51 -14.82 -2.05 3.20
CA ASP A 51 -14.50 -1.99 1.77
C ASP A 51 -14.76 -0.59 1.19
N ASN A 52 -15.78 0.12 1.66
CA ASN A 52 -16.19 1.42 1.12
C ASN A 52 -15.57 2.63 1.84
N PHE A 53 -15.16 2.50 3.11
CA PHE A 53 -14.62 3.63 3.90
C PHE A 53 -13.21 3.36 4.38
N ILE A 54 -12.94 2.22 5.02
CA ILE A 54 -11.62 1.95 5.60
C ILE A 54 -10.57 1.80 4.50
N ILE A 55 -10.82 1.00 3.47
CA ILE A 55 -9.88 0.82 2.37
C ILE A 55 -9.51 2.17 1.73
N PRO A 56 -10.45 2.98 1.20
CA PRO A 56 -10.09 4.24 0.55
C PRO A 56 -9.53 5.27 1.52
N TYR A 57 -9.86 5.23 2.82
CA TYR A 57 -9.23 6.12 3.80
C TYR A 57 -7.75 5.77 4.03
N VAL A 58 -7.44 4.47 4.11
CA VAL A 58 -6.05 3.97 4.30
C VAL A 58 -5.21 4.19 3.03
N VAL A 59 -5.77 3.93 1.84
CA VAL A 59 -5.04 4.11 0.56
C VAL A 59 -5.21 5.49 -0.08
N GLY A 60 -6.05 6.34 0.51
CA GLY A 60 -6.51 7.62 -0.02
C GLY A 60 -5.43 8.64 -0.38
N PRO A 61 -4.31 8.75 0.35
CA PRO A 61 -3.27 9.73 0.02
C PRO A 61 -2.55 9.48 -1.32
N ALA A 62 -2.72 8.30 -1.95
CA ALA A 62 -1.88 7.87 -3.07
C ALA A 62 -2.36 8.27 -4.48
N VAL A 63 -3.55 8.85 -4.65
CA VAL A 63 -4.17 8.95 -6.00
C VAL A 63 -4.79 10.30 -6.32
N HIS A 64 -4.00 11.38 -6.27
CA HIS A 64 -4.35 12.68 -6.89
C HIS A 64 -4.26 12.67 -8.43
N LEU A 65 -4.46 11.51 -9.07
CA LEU A 65 -4.36 11.37 -10.52
C LEU A 65 -5.74 11.12 -11.09
N HIS A 66 -6.02 11.80 -12.19
CA HIS A 66 -7.31 11.79 -12.86
C HIS A 66 -7.70 10.35 -13.26
N PRO A 67 -8.62 9.66 -12.54
CA PRO A 67 -9.00 8.28 -12.82
C PRO A 67 -9.60 8.11 -14.22
N MET A 68 -10.03 9.22 -14.83
CA MET A 68 -10.45 9.29 -16.22
C MET A 68 -9.40 8.76 -17.20
N LEU A 69 -8.09 8.95 -16.97
CA LEU A 69 -7.06 8.44 -17.90
C LEU A 69 -7.07 6.91 -17.99
N VAL A 70 -7.30 6.24 -16.85
CA VAL A 70 -7.36 4.77 -16.79
C VAL A 70 -8.64 4.29 -17.48
N ILE A 71 -9.79 4.89 -17.16
CA ILE A 71 -11.07 4.56 -17.78
C ILE A 71 -11.02 4.80 -19.29
N PHE A 72 -10.44 5.91 -19.73
CA PHE A 72 -10.27 6.24 -21.14
C PHE A 72 -9.40 5.22 -21.86
N ALA A 73 -8.26 4.82 -21.27
CA ALA A 73 -7.40 3.79 -21.85
C ALA A 73 -8.13 2.45 -21.99
N ILE A 74 -8.91 2.05 -20.98
CA ILE A 74 -9.73 0.82 -20.99
C ILE A 74 -10.78 0.88 -22.11
N LEU A 75 -11.50 2.00 -22.23
CA LEU A 75 -12.51 2.18 -23.28
C LEU A 75 -11.88 2.20 -24.68
N ALA A 76 -10.75 2.91 -24.85
CA ALA A 76 -10.03 2.99 -26.11
C ALA A 76 -9.48 1.62 -26.54
N GLY A 77 -8.84 0.88 -25.63
CA GLY A 77 -8.37 -0.47 -25.94
C GLY A 77 -9.54 -1.43 -26.18
N GLY A 78 -10.62 -1.34 -25.40
CA GLY A 78 -11.85 -2.09 -25.64
C GLY A 78 -12.46 -1.82 -27.02
N ALA A 79 -12.45 -0.58 -27.49
CA ALA A 79 -12.94 -0.21 -28.82
C ALA A 79 -12.02 -0.70 -29.97
N LEU A 80 -10.70 -0.70 -29.75
CA LEU A 80 -9.71 -1.11 -30.78
C LEU A 80 -9.52 -2.63 -30.88
N GLY A 81 -9.54 -3.33 -29.74
CA GLY A 81 -9.18 -4.75 -29.65
C GLY A 81 -10.23 -5.63 -28.96
N GLY A 82 -11.43 -5.11 -28.69
CA GLY A 82 -12.49 -5.84 -28.00
C GLY A 82 -12.06 -6.32 -26.61
N ALA A 83 -12.43 -7.56 -26.27
CA ALA A 83 -12.07 -8.16 -24.97
C ALA A 83 -10.56 -8.26 -24.74
N PHE A 84 -9.77 -8.53 -25.79
CA PHE A 84 -8.31 -8.58 -25.69
C PHE A 84 -7.72 -7.19 -25.43
N GLY A 85 -8.30 -6.17 -26.06
CA GLY A 85 -7.94 -4.78 -25.85
C GLY A 85 -8.15 -4.30 -24.42
N LEU A 86 -9.17 -4.80 -23.70
CA LEU A 86 -9.37 -4.51 -22.27
C LEU A 86 -8.20 -5.01 -21.41
N PHE A 87 -7.69 -6.22 -21.67
CA PHE A 87 -6.56 -6.77 -20.92
C PHE A 87 -5.28 -5.97 -21.17
N VAL A 88 -5.01 -5.63 -22.44
CA VAL A 88 -3.83 -4.83 -22.84
C VAL A 88 -3.94 -3.37 -22.36
N SER A 89 -5.15 -2.86 -22.16
CA SER A 89 -5.36 -1.48 -21.69
C SER A 89 -4.73 -1.22 -20.33
N ILE A 90 -4.74 -2.20 -19.42
CA ILE A 90 -4.22 -2.07 -18.06
C ILE A 90 -2.71 -1.73 -18.06
N PRO A 91 -1.81 -2.53 -18.67
CA PRO A 91 -0.39 -2.22 -18.73
C PRO A 91 -0.10 -0.95 -19.54
N VAL A 92 -0.85 -0.69 -20.63
CA VAL A 92 -0.67 0.53 -21.43
C VAL A 92 -1.03 1.78 -20.62
N ALA A 93 -2.13 1.76 -19.87
CA ALA A 93 -2.52 2.86 -18.98
C ALA A 93 -1.45 3.13 -17.91
N ALA A 94 -0.83 2.08 -17.37
CA ALA A 94 0.25 2.20 -16.40
C ALA A 94 1.50 2.87 -17.00
N ILE A 95 1.91 2.45 -18.21
CA ILE A 95 3.06 3.04 -18.91
C ILE A 95 2.78 4.51 -19.28
N ALA A 96 1.60 4.79 -19.85
CA ALA A 96 1.19 6.15 -20.20
C ALA A 96 1.20 7.06 -18.97
N ARG A 97 0.66 6.58 -17.84
CA ARG A 97 0.70 7.29 -16.55
C ARG A 97 2.13 7.59 -16.10
N LEU A 98 3.04 6.63 -16.21
CA LEU A 98 4.44 6.82 -15.83
C LEU A 98 5.12 7.88 -16.70
N LEU A 99 4.89 7.85 -18.02
CA LEU A 99 5.43 8.83 -18.95
C LEU A 99 4.87 10.24 -18.70
N LEU A 100 3.55 10.37 -18.50
CA LEU A 100 2.92 11.66 -18.17
C LEU A 100 3.49 12.23 -16.87
N ARG A 101 3.68 11.38 -15.86
CA ARG A 101 4.26 11.79 -14.58
C ARG A 101 5.69 12.29 -14.77
N TYR A 102 6.53 11.54 -15.48
CA TYR A 102 7.91 11.93 -15.78
C TYR A 102 7.98 13.26 -16.55
N LEU A 103 7.12 13.41 -17.57
CA LEU A 103 7.07 14.62 -18.38
C LEU A 103 6.60 15.83 -17.56
N TYR A 104 5.58 15.67 -16.72
CA TYR A 104 5.06 16.73 -15.86
C TYR A 104 6.14 17.28 -14.92
N TYR A 105 6.87 16.41 -14.22
CA TYR A 105 7.96 16.83 -13.33
C TYR A 105 9.12 17.47 -14.09
N LYS A 106 9.42 16.98 -15.30
CA LYS A 106 10.44 17.58 -16.15
C LYS A 106 10.06 18.94 -16.74
N LEU A 107 8.76 19.21 -16.92
CA LEU A 107 8.28 20.49 -17.46
C LEU A 107 8.12 21.58 -16.39
N ILE A 108 7.92 21.18 -15.13
CA ILE A 108 7.61 22.11 -14.02
C ILE A 108 8.86 22.41 -13.18
N ASP A 109 10.01 21.80 -13.50
CA ASP A 109 11.29 21.99 -12.78
C ASP A 109 11.14 21.82 -11.26
N GLU A 110 10.25 20.93 -10.83
CA GLU A 110 10.24 20.47 -9.45
C GLU A 110 11.46 19.56 -9.25
N PRO A 111 12.25 19.77 -8.17
CA PRO A 111 13.35 18.88 -7.84
C PRO A 111 12.84 17.44 -7.80
N GLU A 112 13.58 16.53 -8.44
CA GLU A 112 13.24 15.11 -8.47
C GLU A 112 12.85 14.65 -7.05
N PRO A 113 11.69 13.99 -6.87
CA PRO A 113 11.36 13.44 -5.57
C PRO A 113 12.50 12.50 -5.16
N PRO A 114 13.04 12.63 -3.93
CA PRO A 114 14.20 11.87 -3.51
C PRO A 114 13.95 10.39 -3.79
N SER A 115 14.84 9.80 -4.57
CA SER A 115 14.91 8.36 -4.76
C SER A 115 14.91 7.72 -3.38
N THR A 116 13.92 6.90 -3.07
CA THR A 116 13.91 6.04 -1.87
C THR A 116 14.99 4.95 -1.92
N ASP A 117 16.01 5.12 -2.76
CA ASP A 117 17.17 4.26 -2.99
C ASP A 117 18.46 4.89 -2.40
N ASP A 118 18.42 6.15 -1.96
CA ASP A 118 19.57 6.83 -1.32
C ASP A 118 19.75 6.49 0.17
N THR A 119 18.90 5.64 0.74
CA THR A 119 19.09 5.10 2.09
C THR A 119 20.05 3.90 2.17
N ASP A 120 20.51 3.36 1.03
CA ASP A 120 21.48 2.26 0.98
C ASP A 120 22.93 2.72 0.74
N HIS A 121 23.18 4.04 0.65
CA HIS A 121 24.53 4.57 0.77
C HIS A 121 24.82 4.87 2.25
N PRO A 122 25.72 4.12 2.91
CA PRO A 122 26.22 4.46 4.24
C PRO A 122 27.16 5.68 4.16
N VAL A 123 26.66 6.82 3.67
CA VAL A 123 27.39 8.10 3.64
C VAL A 123 27.74 8.55 5.07
N ALA A 124 26.94 8.14 6.06
CA ALA A 124 27.19 8.41 7.47
C ALA A 124 28.38 7.63 8.06
N ALA A 125 28.78 6.49 7.49
CA ALA A 125 29.89 5.69 8.01
C ALA A 125 31.24 6.15 7.46
N GLU A 126 31.29 6.57 6.19
CA GLU A 126 32.54 6.96 5.53
C GLU A 126 32.99 8.37 5.91
N THR A 127 32.07 9.32 6.07
CA THR A 127 32.41 10.69 6.53
C THR A 127 32.89 10.74 7.97
N VAL A 128 32.35 9.90 8.87
CA VAL A 128 32.79 9.84 10.28
C VAL A 128 34.13 9.10 10.42
N ALA A 129 34.37 8.06 9.61
CA ALA A 129 35.65 7.35 9.61
C ALA A 129 36.79 8.20 9.01
N ALA A 130 36.50 8.99 7.97
CA ALA A 130 37.46 9.91 7.37
C ALA A 130 37.85 11.03 8.35
N ASP A 131 36.89 11.65 9.02
CA ASP A 131 37.14 12.71 10.02
C ASP A 131 37.92 12.19 11.25
N ALA A 132 37.59 10.99 11.74
CA ALA A 132 38.31 10.35 12.85
C ALA A 132 39.76 9.97 12.50
N SER A 133 40.04 9.61 11.23
CA SER A 133 41.40 9.28 10.78
C SER A 133 42.30 10.51 10.67
N VAL A 134 41.74 11.67 10.29
CA VAL A 134 42.45 12.94 10.16
C VAL A 134 42.72 13.55 11.55
N MET A 135 41.80 13.39 12.51
CA MET A 135 41.97 13.89 13.88
C MET A 135 43.02 13.12 14.71
N ASN A 136 43.34 11.87 14.36
CA ASN A 136 44.35 11.05 15.04
C ASN A 136 45.77 11.16 14.41
N ALA A 137 45.94 11.96 13.36
CA ALA A 137 47.22 12.19 12.71
C ALA A 137 47.74 13.60 13.03
N SER A 138 48.30 13.79 14.23
CA SER A 138 49.13 14.97 14.54
C SER A 138 50.24 14.66 15.56
N PRO A 139 51.34 15.43 15.52
CA PRO A 139 52.70 14.90 15.43
C PRO A 139 53.39 14.79 16.78
N SER A 140 53.85 13.59 17.14
CA SER A 140 54.68 13.37 18.34
C SER A 140 56.20 13.43 18.06
N SER A 141 56.64 14.09 16.98
CA SER A 141 58.06 14.11 16.57
C SER A 141 58.80 15.44 16.78
N VAL A 142 58.34 16.33 17.68
CA VAL A 142 59.13 17.53 18.04
C VAL A 142 59.08 17.77 19.55
N SER A 143 60.19 17.47 20.24
CA SER A 143 60.68 18.14 21.46
C SER A 143 61.31 17.16 22.48
N SER A 144 62.49 16.65 22.17
CA SER A 144 63.43 16.09 23.16
C SER A 144 64.85 16.48 22.77
N SER A 145 65.15 17.77 22.88
CA SER A 145 66.50 18.32 22.81
C SER A 145 66.50 19.54 23.70
N GLN A 146 66.66 19.32 25.00
CA GLN A 146 67.34 20.15 26.01
C GLN A 146 67.46 19.35 27.29
#